data_AF-R7F2E3-F1
#
_entry.id   AF-R7F2E3-F1
#
_cell.length_a   1.000
_cell.length_b   1.000
_cell.length_c   1.000
_cell.angle_alpha   90.00
_cell.angle_beta   90.00
_cell.angle_gamma   90.00
#
_symmetry.space_group_name_H-M   'P 1'
#
loop_
_entity.id
_entity.type
_entity.pdbx_description
1 polymer ?
#
loop_
_entity_poly.entity_id
_entity_poly.type
_entity_poly.pdbx_seq_one_letter_code
_entity_poly.pdbx_strand_id
1 'polypeptide(L)' 'MKRELRYNLAPKAPGEVDSNRDVMNRWERAQGMKMSDLTDEEWLDVVESILCLTPWEAREYLEYLRASGA' A
#
# COMPACT_ATOMS: atom_id res chain seq x y z
N MET A 1 12.66 -3.17 15.55
CA MET A 1 11.33 -3.41 16.15
C MET A 1 10.31 -2.99 15.11
N LYS A 2 9.46 -3.91 14.62
CA LYS A 2 8.50 -3.60 13.55
C LYS A 2 7.40 -2.70 14.12
N ARG A 3 7.00 -1.65 13.39
CA ARG A 3 5.87 -0.80 13.77
C ARG A 3 4.59 -1.65 13.78
N GLU A 4 3.67 -1.37 14.69
CA GLU A 4 2.33 -1.96 14.63
C GLU A 4 1.54 -1.25 13.51
N LEU A 5 1.41 -1.93 12.36
CA LEU A 5 0.65 -1.45 11.21
C LEU A 5 -0.80 -1.89 11.29
N ARG A 6 -1.69 -1.06 10.75
CA ARG A 6 -3.12 -1.39 10.57
C ARG A 6 -3.43 -1.40 9.10
N TYR A 7 -4.36 -2.25 8.68
CA TYR A 7 -4.67 -2.50 7.27
C TYR A 7 -6.04 -1.93 6.86
N ASN A 8 -6.63 -1.06 7.69
CA ASN A 8 -7.91 -0.44 7.40
C ASN A 8 -7.77 0.58 6.27
N LEU A 9 -8.79 0.63 5.40
CA LEU A 9 -8.89 1.60 4.32
C LEU A 9 -9.84 2.73 4.70
N ALA A 10 -9.51 3.95 4.30
CA ALA A 10 -10.45 5.07 4.39
C ALA A 10 -11.63 4.82 3.44
N PRO A 11 -12.79 5.45 3.67
CA PRO A 11 -13.89 5.40 2.72
C PRO A 11 -13.45 5.83 1.32
N LYS A 12 -14.13 5.25 0.33
CA LYS A 12 -13.94 5.60 -1.08
C LYS A 12 -14.43 7.03 -1.33
N ALA A 13 -13.61 7.84 -1.99
CA ALA A 13 -13.98 9.18 -2.37
C ALA A 13 -14.92 9.16 -3.60
N PRO A 14 -15.78 10.18 -3.80
CA PRO A 14 -16.61 10.26 -5.01
C PRO A 14 -15.76 10.25 -6.28
N GLY A 15 -16.07 9.33 -7.20
CA GLY A 15 -15.34 9.19 -8.48
C GLY A 15 -14.01 8.43 -8.39
N GLU A 16 -13.57 8.02 -7.19
CA GLU A 16 -12.43 7.12 -7.03
C GLU A 16 -12.78 5.74 -7.61
N VAL A 17 -11.79 5.02 -8.16
CA VAL A 17 -11.95 3.62 -8.60
C VAL A 17 -11.20 2.70 -7.64
N ASP A 18 -11.26 1.38 -7.85
CA ASP A 18 -10.53 0.41 -7.01
C ASP A 18 -9.25 -0.04 -7.71
N SER A 19 -8.43 0.92 -8.16
CA SER A 19 -7.08 0.64 -8.64
C SER A 19 -6.12 0.40 -7.47
N ASN A 20 -4.99 -0.28 -7.70
CA ASN A 20 -3.97 -0.49 -6.66
C ASN A 20 -3.50 0.84 -6.05
N ARG A 21 -3.36 1.88 -6.89
CA ARG A 21 -2.99 3.22 -6.43
C ARG A 21 -4.06 3.83 -5.52
N ASP A 22 -5.34 3.67 -5.85
CA ASP A 22 -6.44 4.21 -5.04
C ASP A 22 -6.61 3.46 -3.72
N VAL A 23 -6.37 2.14 -3.71
CA VAL A 23 -6.34 1.36 -2.47
C VAL A 23 -5.19 1.81 -1.57
N MET A 24 -3.97 1.97 -2.11
CA MET A 24 -2.84 2.52 -1.36
C MET A 24 -3.13 3.93 -0.83
N ASN A 25 -3.71 4.82 -1.66
CA ASN A 25 -4.10 6.15 -1.23
C ASN A 25 -5.14 6.12 -0.09
N ARG A 26 -6.11 5.21 -0.14
CA ARG A 26 -7.08 5.02 0.96
C ARG A 26 -6.43 4.54 2.24
N TRP A 27 -5.43 3.67 2.14
CA TRP A 27 -4.65 3.24 3.30
C TRP A 27 -3.89 4.43 3.90
N GLU A 28 -3.19 5.21 3.08
CA GLU A 28 -2.46 6.41 3.54
C GLU A 28 -3.39 7.39 4.28
N ARG A 29 -4.59 7.62 3.74
CA ARG A 29 -5.61 8.47 4.39
C ARG A 29 -6.07 7.92 5.74
N ALA A 30 -6.26 6.60 5.85
CA ALA A 30 -6.68 5.97 7.10
C ALA A 30 -5.58 5.97 8.17
N GLN A 31 -4.32 5.87 7.76
CA GLN A 31 -3.19 5.83 8.68
C GLN A 31 -2.59 7.21 8.98
N GLY A 32 -2.90 8.23 8.17
CA GLY A 32 -2.26 9.54 8.26
C GLY A 32 -0.76 9.49 7.98
N MET A 33 -0.33 8.57 7.10
CA MET A 33 1.07 8.23 6.82
C MET A 33 1.25 7.93 5.33
N LYS A 34 2.44 8.18 4.78
CA LYS A 34 2.75 7.82 3.40
C LYS A 34 3.36 6.43 3.30
N MET A 35 3.06 5.73 2.22
CA MET A 35 3.72 4.46 1.90
C MET A 35 5.24 4.67 1.77
N SER A 36 5.69 5.83 1.29
CA SER A 36 7.12 6.20 1.22
C SER A 36 7.80 6.37 2.57
N ASP A 37 7.04 6.48 3.66
CA ASP A 37 7.59 6.59 5.02
C ASP A 37 7.86 5.20 5.63
N LEU A 38 7.43 4.13 4.96
CA LEU A 38 7.62 2.75 5.37
C LEU A 38 8.97 2.23 4.91
N THR A 39 9.54 1.31 5.70
CA THR A 39 10.60 0.45 5.19
C THR A 39 10.07 -0.52 4.13
N ASP A 40 10.95 -1.08 3.30
CA ASP A 40 10.56 -2.07 2.28
C ASP A 40 9.75 -3.24 2.86
N GLU A 41 10.17 -3.75 4.03
CA GLU A 41 9.46 -4.86 4.68
C GLU A 41 8.05 -4.47 5.12
N GLU A 42 7.89 -3.27 5.68
CA GLU A 42 6.60 -2.73 6.11
C GLU A 42 5.71 -2.41 4.91
N TRP A 43 6.31 -1.91 3.82
CA TRP A 43 5.61 -1.64 2.58
C TRP A 43 5.05 -2.92 1.96
N LEU A 44 5.87 -3.98 1.89
CA LEU A 44 5.45 -5.29 1.39
C LEU A 44 4.32 -5.87 2.24
N ASP A 45 4.44 -5.83 3.57
CA ASP A 45 3.41 -6.30 4.51
C ASP A 45 2.07 -5.59 4.31
N VAL A 46 2.10 -4.26 4.16
CA VAL A 46 0.89 -3.47 3.91
C VAL A 46 0.26 -3.83 2.57
N VAL A 47 1.06 -3.86 1.51
CA VAL A 47 0.57 -4.10 0.14
C VAL A 47 0.03 -5.52 -0.03
N GLU A 48 0.69 -6.53 0.54
CA GLU A 48 0.21 -7.91 0.60
C GLU A 48 -1.21 -7.94 1.20
N SER A 49 -1.40 -7.25 2.33
CA SER A 49 -2.67 -7.22 3.03
C SER A 49 -3.76 -6.45 2.28
N ILE A 50 -3.51 -5.18 1.91
CA ILE A 50 -4.56 -4.29 1.40
C ILE A 50 -4.93 -4.56 -0.07
N LEU A 51 -3.99 -5.11 -0.85
CA LEU A 51 -4.24 -5.49 -2.24
C LEU A 51 -4.57 -6.98 -2.38
N CYS A 52 -4.59 -7.75 -1.29
CA CYS A 52 -4.79 -9.20 -1.29
C CYS A 52 -3.82 -9.92 -2.24
N LEU A 53 -2.58 -9.46 -2.28
CA LEU A 53 -1.52 -10.06 -3.07
C LEU A 53 -0.86 -11.19 -2.29
N THR A 54 -0.25 -12.11 -3.02
CA THR A 54 0.74 -13.03 -2.44
C THR A 54 2.04 -12.28 -2.13
N PRO A 55 2.91 -12.83 -1.25
CA PRO A 55 4.22 -12.25 -0.98
C PRO A 55 5.09 -12.05 -2.23
N TRP A 56 4.93 -12.91 -3.25
CA TRP A 56 5.66 -12.77 -4.50
C TRP A 56 5.10 -11.62 -5.35
N GLU A 57 3.77 -11.53 -5.50
CA GLU A 57 3.13 -10.44 -6.24
C GLU A 57 3.40 -9.07 -5.59
N ALA A 58 3.42 -8.98 -4.26
CA ALA A 58 3.75 -7.75 -3.55
C ALA A 58 5.19 -7.28 -3.85
N ARG A 59 6.15 -8.20 -3.97
CA ARG A 59 7.54 -7.90 -4.33
C ARG A 59 7.65 -7.41 -5.77
N GLU A 60 7.06 -8.13 -6.71
CA GLU A 60 7.02 -7.72 -8.13
C GLU A 60 6.38 -6.33 -8.29
N TYR A 61 5.32 -6.06 -7.51
CA TYR A 61 4.65 -4.77 -7.54
C TYR A 61 5.55 -3.64 -7.00
N LEU A 62 6.31 -3.88 -5.91
CA LEU A 62 7.30 -2.91 -5.41
C LEU A 62 8.40 -2.63 -6.45
N GLU A 63 8.91 -3.68 -7.10
CA GLU A 63 9.93 -3.56 -8.14
C GLU A 63 9.41 -2.78 -9.35
N TYR A 64 8.17 -3.05 -9.78
CA TYR A 64 7.48 -2.30 -10.82
C TYR A 64 7.38 -0.81 -10.51
N LEU A 65 6.97 -0.45 -9.28
CA LEU A 65 6.85 0.95 -8.87
C LEU A 65 8.20 1.68 -8.85
N ARG A 66 9.25 1.00 -8.36
CA ARG A 66 10.62 1.54 -8.36
C ARG A 66 11.15 1.79 -9.77
N ALA A 67 10.95 0.83 -10.67
CA ALA A 67 11.34 0.96 -12.07
C ALA A 67 10.56 2.09 -12.77
N SER A 68 9.32 2.34 -12.33
CA SER A 68 8.44 3.37 -12.88
C SER A 68 8.73 4.79 -12.34
N GLY A 69 9.62 4.95 -11.35
CA GLY A 69 9.95 6.25 -10.74
C GLY A 69 8.77 6.88 -9.99
N ALA A 70 7.86 6.05 -9.47
CA ALA A 70 6.64 6.46 -8.76
C ALA A 70 6.91 6.85 -7.30
#